data_AF-A0A182K7N1-F1
#
_entry.id   AF-A0A182K7N1-F1
#
_cell.length_a   1.000
_cell.length_b   1.000
_cell.length_c   1.000
_cell.angle_alpha   90.00
_cell.angle_beta   90.00
_cell.angle_gamma   90.00
#
_symmetry.space_group_name_H-M   'P 1'
#
loop_
_entity.id
_entity.type
_entity.pdbx_description
1 polymer ?
#
loop_
_entity_poly.entity_id
_entity_poly.type
_entity_poly.pdbx_seq_one_letter_code
_entity_poly.pdbx_strand_id
1 'polypeptide(L)'
;MKDDSFLKTLTITHLAGHYSVCVVRGIQDDVRMEFPRATVNVALDAYPNTSDTIEDILVRSINAGCEGFFVMESALFPFLDNFRSAHESAYFRAFNKRIIAVARLGASDRERLLRHDSMEVTPNILLVDGNEPEGMIDLYTTKLLPAEPRGIVAELKLLERIRVGNGRIELLPESLSKFPDKLTNMERRRPLGQGNARSTVPANYSLQADGTEILMVLELCRRHNCTLEIELVANSEWGQVYPNGSSDGLIGSLIDRRSDVAVAAIYRWYAR
;
A
#
# COMPACT_ATOMS: atom_id res chain seq x y z
N MET A 1 -11.54 1.62 -24.81
CA MET A 1 -10.84 2.65 -24.00
C MET A 1 -10.37 3.83 -24.86
N LYS A 2 -11.15 4.92 -24.98
CA LYS A 2 -10.89 6.06 -25.89
C LYS A 2 -10.37 7.33 -25.20
N ASP A 3 -10.20 7.35 -23.87
CA ASP A 3 -9.86 8.56 -23.12
C ASP A 3 -8.54 8.46 -22.33
N ASP A 4 -7.47 8.18 -23.08
CA ASP A 4 -6.07 8.18 -22.65
C ASP A 4 -5.68 9.51 -21.96
N SER A 5 -6.32 10.63 -22.34
CA SER A 5 -6.05 11.95 -21.74
C SER A 5 -6.40 12.02 -20.25
N PHE A 6 -7.51 11.44 -19.81
CA PHE A 6 -7.91 11.50 -18.40
C PHE A 6 -6.97 10.69 -17.52
N LEU A 7 -6.68 9.44 -17.93
CA LEU A 7 -5.76 8.56 -17.21
C LEU A 7 -4.36 9.15 -17.13
N LYS A 8 -3.89 9.82 -18.18
CA LYS A 8 -2.63 10.57 -18.17
C LYS A 8 -2.65 11.69 -17.14
N THR A 9 -3.66 12.57 -17.16
CA THR A 9 -3.78 13.66 -16.17
C THR A 9 -3.83 13.13 -14.74
N LEU A 10 -4.61 12.08 -14.49
CA LEU A 10 -4.74 11.43 -13.18
C LEU A 10 -3.38 10.90 -12.69
N THR A 11 -2.71 10.13 -13.55
CA THR A 11 -1.47 9.45 -13.18
C THR A 11 -0.34 10.45 -13.00
N ILE A 12 -0.23 11.48 -13.86
CA ILE A 12 0.74 12.57 -13.69
C ILE A 12 0.48 13.31 -12.38
N THR A 13 -0.76 13.67 -12.09
CA THR A 13 -1.10 14.44 -10.87
C THR A 13 -0.68 13.70 -9.60
N HIS A 14 -0.94 12.40 -9.52
CA HIS A 14 -0.66 11.63 -8.31
C HIS A 14 0.71 10.98 -8.26
N LEU A 15 1.38 10.78 -9.40
CA LEU A 15 2.68 10.10 -9.46
C LEU A 15 3.87 10.99 -9.84
N ALA A 16 3.69 12.22 -10.35
CA ALA A 16 4.82 13.07 -10.77
C ALA A 16 5.82 13.45 -9.66
N GLY A 17 5.43 13.34 -8.39
CA GLY A 17 6.33 13.56 -7.26
C GLY A 17 7.32 12.41 -7.00
N HIS A 18 7.09 11.22 -7.56
CA HIS A 18 7.94 10.05 -7.32
C HIS A 18 9.22 10.09 -8.14
N TYR A 19 10.26 9.41 -7.66
CA TYR A 19 11.52 9.31 -8.39
C TYR A 19 11.35 8.54 -9.72
N SER A 20 10.66 7.40 -9.68
CA SER A 20 10.27 6.65 -10.88
C SER A 20 8.85 6.09 -10.78
N VAL A 21 8.25 5.88 -11.95
CA VAL A 21 6.92 5.29 -12.11
C VAL A 21 7.04 3.98 -12.86
N CYS A 22 6.40 2.94 -12.35
CA CYS A 22 6.45 1.61 -12.93
C CYS A 22 5.10 1.27 -13.55
N VAL A 23 5.11 1.11 -14.86
CA VAL A 23 3.94 0.73 -15.65
C VAL A 23 3.89 -0.78 -15.72
N VAL A 24 2.93 -1.37 -15.02
CA VAL A 24 2.76 -2.82 -14.91
C VAL A 24 1.66 -3.27 -15.84
N ARG A 25 1.99 -4.18 -16.76
CA ARG A 25 1.11 -4.58 -17.87
C ARG A 25 1.21 -6.07 -18.17
N GLY A 26 0.11 -6.67 -18.61
CA GLY A 26 0.07 -8.02 -19.17
C GLY A 26 0.17 -8.01 -20.70
N ILE A 27 0.10 -9.19 -21.33
CA ILE A 27 0.21 -9.34 -22.80
C ILE A 27 -0.86 -8.53 -23.56
N GLN A 28 -2.05 -8.44 -23.00
CA GLN A 28 -3.22 -7.85 -23.68
C GLN A 28 -3.27 -6.32 -23.59
N ASP A 29 -2.36 -5.71 -22.84
CA ASP A 29 -2.35 -4.27 -22.59
C ASP A 29 -1.41 -3.54 -23.58
N ASP A 30 -1.99 -2.70 -24.45
CA ASP A 30 -1.25 -1.85 -25.41
C ASP A 30 -1.32 -0.35 -25.06
N VAL A 31 -1.26 -0.03 -23.76
CA VAL A 31 -1.25 1.38 -23.32
C VAL A 31 0.18 1.85 -23.12
N ARG A 32 0.52 2.96 -23.81
CA ARG A 32 1.77 3.67 -23.64
C ARG A 32 1.53 4.96 -22.86
N MET A 33 2.00 4.98 -21.61
CA MET A 33 2.02 6.20 -20.81
C MET A 33 3.39 6.85 -20.86
N GLU A 34 3.40 8.15 -21.17
CA GLU A 34 4.59 8.97 -21.11
C GLU A 34 4.56 9.78 -19.81
N PHE A 35 5.58 9.58 -18.98
CA PHE A 35 5.76 10.35 -17.77
C PHE A 35 6.92 11.33 -17.93
N PRO A 36 6.85 12.50 -17.28
CA PRO A 36 7.97 13.46 -17.28
C PRO A 36 9.21 12.95 -16.51
N ARG A 37 9.14 11.75 -15.90
CA ARG A 37 10.20 11.14 -15.09
C ARG A 37 10.53 9.73 -15.57
N ALA A 38 11.58 9.16 -14.99
CA ALA A 38 12.03 7.81 -15.29
C ALA A 38 10.85 6.81 -15.17
N THR A 39 10.61 6.08 -16.24
CA THR A 39 9.54 5.09 -16.33
C THR A 39 10.14 3.71 -16.49
N VAL A 40 9.72 2.76 -15.65
CA VAL A 40 10.10 1.35 -15.80
C VAL A 40 8.89 0.61 -16.33
N ASN A 41 9.06 -0.08 -17.46
CA ASN A 41 8.00 -0.91 -18.04
C ASN A 41 8.14 -2.32 -17.50
N VAL A 42 7.15 -2.76 -16.74
CA VAL A 42 7.09 -4.08 -16.11
C VAL A 42 6.07 -4.90 -16.88
N ALA A 43 6.54 -5.80 -17.74
CA ALA A 43 5.69 -6.77 -18.42
C ALA A 43 5.71 -8.07 -17.62
N LEU A 44 4.56 -8.48 -17.06
CA LEU A 44 4.49 -9.66 -16.17
C LEU A 44 4.58 -10.99 -16.92
N ASP A 45 4.43 -10.97 -18.24
CA ASP A 45 4.36 -12.17 -19.08
C ASP A 45 5.49 -12.28 -20.11
N ALA A 46 6.46 -11.36 -20.09
CA ALA A 46 7.52 -11.35 -21.06
C ALA A 46 8.75 -12.04 -20.47
N TYR A 47 8.93 -13.32 -20.79
CA TYR A 47 10.15 -13.89 -21.39
C TYR A 47 10.13 -15.42 -21.23
N PRO A 48 9.55 -16.19 -22.17
CA PRO A 48 9.58 -17.66 -22.13
C PRO A 48 10.99 -18.28 -22.16
N ASN A 49 12.04 -17.45 -22.31
CA ASN A 49 13.44 -17.85 -22.36
C ASN A 49 14.24 -17.45 -21.11
N THR A 50 13.62 -16.86 -20.09
CA THR A 50 14.27 -16.55 -18.80
C THR A 50 13.62 -17.37 -17.70
N SER A 51 14.41 -17.89 -16.77
CA SER A 51 13.92 -18.59 -15.57
C SER A 51 13.32 -17.64 -14.52
N ASP A 52 13.22 -16.35 -14.83
CA ASP A 52 12.78 -15.33 -13.88
C ASP A 52 11.28 -15.46 -13.60
N THR A 53 10.93 -15.53 -12.32
CA THR A 53 9.54 -15.48 -11.87
C THR A 53 8.98 -14.06 -11.92
N ILE A 54 7.66 -13.91 -11.81
CA ILE A 54 7.02 -12.58 -11.66
C ILE A 54 7.60 -11.84 -10.45
N GLU A 55 7.83 -12.56 -9.35
CA GLU A 55 8.46 -12.00 -8.16
C GLU A 55 9.86 -11.43 -8.47
N ASP A 56 10.71 -12.16 -9.19
CA ASP A 56 12.06 -11.69 -9.56
C ASP A 56 12.02 -10.40 -10.40
N ILE A 57 11.06 -10.34 -11.33
CA ILE A 57 10.83 -9.14 -12.15
C ILE A 57 10.41 -7.96 -11.26
N LEU A 58 9.48 -8.17 -10.32
CA LEU A 58 9.03 -7.13 -9.41
C LEU A 58 10.13 -6.68 -8.44
N VAL A 59 10.91 -7.60 -7.87
CA VAL A 59 12.05 -7.27 -6.99
C VAL A 59 13.05 -6.38 -7.72
N ARG A 60 13.46 -6.75 -8.93
CA ARG A 60 14.38 -5.93 -9.74
C ARG A 60 13.78 -4.57 -10.08
N SER A 61 12.49 -4.52 -10.39
CA SER A 61 11.79 -3.27 -10.70
C SER A 61 11.75 -2.34 -9.47
N ILE A 62 11.37 -2.87 -8.30
CA ILE A 62 11.37 -2.12 -7.03
C ILE A 62 12.77 -1.62 -6.70
N ASN A 63 13.79 -2.47 -6.84
CA ASN A 63 15.19 -2.09 -6.62
C ASN A 63 15.71 -1.04 -7.61
N ALA A 64 15.16 -0.99 -8.83
CA ALA A 64 15.41 0.08 -9.79
C ALA A 64 14.73 1.42 -9.42
N GLY A 65 13.98 1.45 -8.31
CA GLY A 65 13.44 2.66 -7.71
C GLY A 65 11.93 2.83 -7.82
N CYS A 66 11.14 1.78 -8.16
CA CYS A 66 9.69 1.91 -8.28
C CYS A 66 9.04 2.40 -6.97
N GLU A 67 8.56 3.65 -6.97
CA GLU A 67 7.76 4.21 -5.87
C GLU A 67 6.28 4.31 -6.26
N GLY A 68 6.00 4.74 -7.48
CA GLY A 68 4.65 4.76 -8.05
C GLY A 68 4.41 3.59 -8.99
N PHE A 69 3.25 2.94 -8.88
CA PHE A 69 2.84 1.85 -9.75
C PHE A 69 1.58 2.27 -10.49
N PHE A 70 1.64 2.21 -11.82
CA PHE A 70 0.46 2.30 -12.67
C PHE A 70 0.18 0.91 -13.22
N VAL A 71 -0.90 0.28 -12.76
CA VAL A 71 -1.19 -1.14 -12.97
C VAL A 71 -2.39 -1.29 -13.89
N MET A 72 -2.19 -2.01 -14.98
CA MET A 72 -3.23 -2.29 -15.97
C MET A 72 -4.13 -3.45 -15.55
N GLU A 73 -5.29 -3.55 -16.22
CA GLU A 73 -6.36 -4.47 -15.86
C GLU A 73 -5.89 -5.92 -15.85
N SER A 74 -5.23 -6.36 -16.93
CA SER A 74 -4.77 -7.75 -17.03
C SER A 74 -3.63 -8.09 -16.05
N ALA A 75 -2.94 -7.08 -15.52
CA ALA A 75 -1.83 -7.23 -14.61
C ALA A 75 -2.21 -7.11 -13.12
N LEU A 76 -3.42 -6.63 -12.79
CA LEU A 76 -3.78 -6.26 -11.42
C LEU A 76 -3.57 -7.40 -10.43
N PHE A 77 -4.21 -8.54 -10.63
CA PHE A 77 -4.10 -9.66 -9.70
C PHE A 77 -2.72 -10.33 -9.72
N PRO A 78 -2.12 -10.66 -10.88
CA PRO A 78 -0.75 -11.19 -10.90
C PRO A 78 0.26 -10.27 -10.19
N PHE A 79 0.10 -8.95 -10.33
CA PHE A 79 0.87 -7.98 -9.57
C PHE A 79 0.60 -8.10 -8.08
N LEU A 80 -0.65 -8.00 -7.62
CA LEU A 80 -1.00 -8.05 -6.19
C LEU A 80 -0.58 -9.36 -5.53
N ASP A 81 -0.72 -10.50 -6.23
CA ASP A 81 -0.38 -11.84 -5.74
C ASP A 81 1.13 -11.96 -5.44
N ASN A 82 1.99 -11.20 -6.13
CA ASN A 82 3.44 -11.23 -5.99
C ASN A 82 4.02 -9.99 -5.31
N PHE A 83 3.25 -8.90 -5.20
CA PHE A 83 3.76 -7.61 -4.78
C PHE A 83 4.27 -7.60 -3.35
N ARG A 84 3.56 -8.27 -2.42
CA ARG A 84 3.99 -8.35 -1.02
C ARG A 84 5.37 -8.99 -0.90
N SER A 85 5.53 -10.19 -1.44
CA SER A 85 6.79 -10.94 -1.39
C SER A 85 7.91 -10.13 -2.04
N ALA A 86 7.67 -9.60 -3.25
CA ALA A 86 8.65 -8.78 -3.94
C ALA A 86 9.01 -7.49 -3.18
N HIS A 87 8.04 -6.84 -2.55
CA HIS A 87 8.27 -5.67 -1.71
C HIS A 87 9.15 -6.01 -0.51
N GLU A 88 8.90 -7.14 0.17
CA GLU A 88 9.67 -7.57 1.34
C GLU A 88 11.11 -7.95 0.94
N SER A 89 11.27 -8.66 -0.17
CA SER A 89 12.55 -9.12 -0.72
C SER A 89 13.42 -8.00 -1.32
N ALA A 90 12.82 -6.91 -1.83
CA ALA A 90 13.57 -5.78 -2.38
C ALA A 90 14.33 -5.01 -1.29
N TYR A 91 15.52 -4.47 -1.59
CA TYR A 91 16.26 -3.61 -0.67
C TYR A 91 15.80 -2.13 -0.73
N PHE A 92 15.18 -1.72 -1.83
CA PHE A 92 14.71 -0.35 -2.00
C PHE A 92 13.41 -0.09 -1.23
N ARG A 93 13.46 0.89 -0.32
CA ARG A 93 12.34 1.29 0.56
C ARG A 93 11.92 2.72 0.21
N ALA A 94 10.68 2.88 -0.22
CA ALA A 94 10.07 4.18 -0.48
C ALA A 94 8.91 4.41 0.49
N PHE A 95 8.89 5.59 1.13
CA PHE A 95 7.94 5.92 2.20
C PHE A 95 6.53 6.26 1.69
N ASN A 96 6.39 6.59 0.40
CA ASN A 96 5.14 7.04 -0.20
C ASN A 96 4.81 6.21 -1.44
N LYS A 97 4.80 4.87 -1.30
CA LYS A 97 4.38 4.01 -2.42
C LYS A 97 2.91 4.20 -2.73
N ARG A 98 2.57 4.29 -4.02
CA ARG A 98 1.19 4.47 -4.50
C ARG A 98 0.91 3.54 -5.66
N ILE A 99 -0.30 2.98 -5.68
CA ILE A 99 -0.78 2.16 -6.79
C ILE A 99 -1.98 2.88 -7.41
N ILE A 100 -1.93 3.11 -8.72
CA ILE A 100 -3.07 3.52 -9.52
C ILE A 100 -3.39 2.34 -10.43
N ALA A 101 -4.54 1.72 -10.20
CA ALA A 101 -4.96 0.53 -10.96
C ALA A 101 -6.13 0.89 -11.86
N VAL A 102 -6.06 0.50 -13.13
CA VAL A 102 -7.21 0.56 -14.06
C VAL A 102 -7.73 -0.86 -14.21
N ALA A 103 -8.95 -1.13 -13.75
CA ALA A 103 -9.54 -2.46 -13.87
C ALA A 103 -11.06 -2.41 -13.79
N ARG A 104 -11.73 -3.30 -14.51
CA ARG A 104 -13.18 -3.52 -14.38
C ARG A 104 -13.40 -4.66 -13.42
N LEU A 105 -13.86 -4.36 -12.23
CA LEU A 105 -14.00 -5.37 -11.19
C LEU A 105 -15.45 -5.81 -11.05
N GLY A 106 -15.72 -7.07 -11.40
CA GLY A 106 -16.97 -7.74 -11.04
C GLY A 106 -17.11 -7.91 -9.53
N ALA A 107 -18.27 -8.36 -9.06
CA ALA A 107 -18.52 -8.54 -7.62
C ALA A 107 -17.50 -9.49 -6.95
N SER A 108 -17.16 -10.60 -7.63
CA SER A 108 -16.15 -11.57 -7.15
C SER A 108 -14.75 -10.96 -7.08
N ASP A 109 -14.35 -10.17 -8.07
CA ASP A 109 -13.02 -9.56 -8.12
C ASP A 109 -12.87 -8.45 -7.08
N ARG A 110 -13.94 -7.69 -6.82
CA ARG A 110 -13.97 -6.71 -5.72
C ARG A 110 -13.81 -7.39 -4.38
N GLU A 111 -14.49 -8.50 -4.15
CA GLU A 111 -14.32 -9.29 -2.92
C GLU A 111 -12.90 -9.84 -2.80
N ARG A 112 -12.33 -10.37 -3.89
CA ARG A 112 -10.94 -10.83 -3.93
C ARG A 112 -9.97 -9.70 -3.60
N LEU A 113 -10.13 -8.51 -4.21
CA LEU A 113 -9.28 -7.34 -3.98
C LEU A 113 -9.30 -6.92 -2.50
N LEU A 114 -10.50 -6.83 -1.90
CA LEU A 114 -10.66 -6.38 -0.52
C LEU A 114 -10.11 -7.37 0.51
N ARG A 115 -10.13 -8.66 0.19
CA ARG A 115 -9.55 -9.72 1.04
C ARG A 115 -8.06 -9.96 0.78
N HIS A 116 -7.47 -9.29 -0.20
CA HIS A 116 -6.07 -9.49 -0.57
C HIS A 116 -5.14 -8.92 0.50
N ASP A 117 -4.12 -9.69 0.88
CA ASP A 117 -3.13 -9.28 1.88
C ASP A 117 -2.29 -8.05 1.48
N SER A 118 -2.09 -7.80 0.18
CA SER A 118 -1.48 -6.59 -0.37
C SER A 118 -2.19 -5.29 0.06
N MET A 119 -3.44 -5.35 0.52
CA MET A 119 -4.13 -4.19 1.12
C MET A 119 -3.47 -3.71 2.42
N GLU A 120 -2.78 -4.60 3.13
CA GLU A 120 -2.01 -4.29 4.35
C GLU A 120 -0.68 -3.60 4.01
N VAL A 121 -0.06 -3.98 2.90
CA VAL A 121 1.28 -3.52 2.52
C VAL A 121 1.24 -2.14 1.86
N THR A 122 0.26 -1.89 1.00
CA THR A 122 0.14 -0.63 0.25
C THR A 122 -1.28 -0.11 0.28
N PRO A 123 -1.63 0.69 1.29
CA PRO A 123 -3.01 1.16 1.41
C PRO A 123 -3.30 2.37 0.51
N ASN A 124 -2.30 2.99 -0.11
CA ASN A 124 -2.53 4.07 -1.08
C ASN A 124 -2.84 3.52 -2.47
N ILE A 125 -4.03 2.92 -2.62
CA ILE A 125 -4.55 2.45 -3.90
C ILE A 125 -5.64 3.41 -4.39
N LEU A 126 -5.52 3.81 -5.65
CA LEU A 126 -6.56 4.47 -6.42
C LEU A 126 -6.99 3.53 -7.55
N LEU A 127 -8.21 3.03 -7.46
CA LEU A 127 -8.81 2.16 -8.46
C LEU A 127 -9.67 3.01 -9.40
N VAL A 128 -9.38 2.90 -10.69
CA VAL A 128 -10.14 3.50 -11.78
C VAL A 128 -10.98 2.40 -12.43
N ASP A 129 -12.28 2.38 -12.13
CA ASP A 129 -13.22 1.41 -12.68
C ASP A 129 -14.00 2.04 -13.84
N GLY A 130 -13.78 1.50 -15.04
CA GLY A 130 -14.40 1.99 -16.27
C GLY A 130 -15.64 1.20 -16.65
N ASN A 131 -16.81 1.83 -16.61
CA ASN A 131 -18.05 1.27 -17.13
C ASN A 131 -18.27 1.73 -18.59
N GLU A 132 -17.74 0.96 -19.55
CA GLU A 132 -17.84 1.25 -21.00
C GLU A 132 -19.27 1.48 -21.52
N PRO A 133 -20.30 0.66 -21.19
CA PRO A 133 -21.65 0.86 -21.74
C PRO A 133 -22.33 2.16 -21.30
N GLU A 134 -21.94 2.74 -20.16
CA GLU A 134 -22.51 3.99 -19.65
C GLU A 134 -21.60 5.22 -19.91
N GLY A 135 -20.36 5.00 -20.36
CA GLY A 135 -19.36 6.06 -20.49
C GLY A 135 -19.02 6.70 -19.14
N MET A 136 -19.05 5.91 -18.06
CA MET A 136 -18.82 6.38 -16.70
C MET A 136 -17.51 5.79 -16.16
N ILE A 137 -16.77 6.59 -15.42
CA ILE A 137 -15.60 6.16 -14.65
C ILE A 137 -15.90 6.40 -13.17
N ASP A 138 -15.84 5.36 -12.38
CA ASP A 138 -15.89 5.46 -10.93
C ASP A 138 -14.47 5.38 -10.37
N LEU A 139 -14.13 6.32 -9.48
CA LEU A 139 -12.84 6.36 -8.79
C LEU A 139 -13.03 5.89 -7.36
N TYR A 140 -12.31 4.84 -6.97
CA TYR A 140 -12.32 4.32 -5.62
C TYR A 140 -10.94 4.45 -4.98
N THR A 141 -10.92 4.68 -3.68
CA THR A 141 -9.73 4.45 -2.85
C THR A 141 -10.07 3.48 -1.74
N THR A 142 -9.05 2.94 -1.06
CA THR A 142 -9.30 2.07 0.09
C THR A 142 -9.60 2.91 1.34
N LYS A 143 -10.39 2.36 2.25
CA LYS A 143 -10.51 2.80 3.64
C LYS A 143 -10.06 1.64 4.51
N LEU A 144 -9.20 1.91 5.48
CA LEU A 144 -8.72 0.89 6.42
C LEU A 144 -9.49 0.99 7.73
N LEU A 145 -10.12 -0.10 8.12
CA LEU A 145 -10.83 -0.24 9.39
C LEU A 145 -10.07 -1.19 10.32
N PRO A 146 -10.12 -0.98 11.64
CA PRO A 146 -9.54 -1.93 12.58
C PRO A 146 -10.33 -3.26 12.58
N ALA A 147 -9.61 -4.39 12.59
CA ALA A 147 -10.19 -5.71 12.84
C ALA A 147 -10.08 -6.07 14.33
N GLU A 148 -11.07 -6.77 14.89
CA GLU A 148 -11.02 -7.26 16.28
C GLU A 148 -10.52 -8.71 16.36
N PRO A 149 -9.65 -9.08 17.32
CA PRO A 149 -9.02 -8.24 18.35
C PRO A 149 -7.82 -7.43 17.84
N ARG A 150 -7.26 -7.78 16.67
CA ARG A 150 -6.11 -7.14 16.01
C ARG A 150 -6.25 -7.26 14.48
N GLY A 151 -5.56 -6.38 13.75
CA GLY A 151 -5.48 -6.38 12.28
C GLY A 151 -6.25 -5.25 11.62
N ILE A 152 -6.36 -5.31 10.28
CA ILE A 152 -7.09 -4.34 9.47
C ILE A 152 -8.02 -5.02 8.47
N VAL A 153 -9.11 -4.35 8.13
CA VAL A 153 -9.99 -4.70 7.02
C VAL A 153 -9.99 -3.54 6.05
N ALA A 154 -9.90 -3.83 4.75
CA ALA A 154 -10.02 -2.83 3.70
C ALA A 154 -11.46 -2.75 3.18
N GLU A 155 -11.92 -1.55 2.89
CA GLU A 155 -13.16 -1.26 2.17
C GLU A 155 -12.88 -0.34 0.98
N LEU A 156 -13.72 -0.39 -0.06
CA LEU A 156 -13.66 0.58 -1.16
C LEU A 156 -14.52 1.79 -0.82
N LYS A 157 -13.91 2.97 -0.84
CA LYS A 157 -14.55 4.28 -0.72
C LYS A 157 -14.61 4.93 -2.09
N LEU A 158 -15.82 5.15 -2.60
CA LEU A 158 -16.03 5.94 -3.80
C LEU A 158 -15.57 7.38 -3.54
N LEU A 159 -14.67 7.88 -4.36
CA LEU A 159 -14.20 9.27 -4.37
C LEU A 159 -15.04 10.11 -5.31
N GLU A 160 -15.28 9.61 -6.52
CA GLU A 160 -15.91 10.39 -7.58
C GLU A 160 -16.54 9.48 -8.65
N ARG A 161 -17.60 9.99 -9.28
CA ARG A 161 -18.21 9.40 -10.48
C ARG A 161 -18.13 10.40 -11.63
N ILE A 162 -17.35 10.06 -12.65
CA ILE A 162 -17.03 10.93 -13.77
C ILE A 162 -17.75 10.44 -15.01
N ARG A 163 -18.49 11.33 -15.68
CA ARG A 163 -19.04 11.05 -17.00
C ARG A 163 -18.00 11.42 -18.06
N VAL A 164 -17.59 10.44 -18.84
CA VAL A 164 -16.65 10.61 -19.93
C VAL A 164 -17.42 11.09 -21.16
N GLY A 165 -17.48 12.41 -21.33
CA GLY A 165 -18.00 13.03 -22.56
C GLY A 165 -16.89 13.22 -23.60
N ASN A 166 -17.25 13.65 -24.82
CA ASN A 166 -16.30 13.95 -25.91
C ASN A 166 -15.36 15.16 -25.63
N GLY A 167 -15.39 15.75 -24.43
CA GLY A 167 -14.58 16.90 -24.03
C GLY A 167 -13.32 16.47 -23.27
N ARG A 168 -12.23 17.23 -23.43
CA ARG A 168 -11.02 17.05 -22.59
C ARG A 168 -11.38 17.34 -21.14
N ILE A 169 -11.14 16.38 -20.26
CA ILE A 169 -11.11 16.63 -18.81
C ILE A 169 -9.79 17.36 -18.52
N GLU A 170 -9.83 18.69 -18.51
CA GLU A 170 -8.64 19.54 -18.26
C GLU A 170 -8.34 19.69 -16.77
N LEU A 171 -9.34 19.51 -15.89
CA LEU A 171 -9.20 19.64 -14.45
C LEU A 171 -9.75 18.40 -13.73
N LEU A 172 -8.95 17.86 -12.83
CA LEU A 172 -9.37 16.76 -11.96
C LEU A 172 -10.36 17.26 -10.89
N PRO A 173 -11.39 16.47 -10.55
CA PRO A 173 -12.31 16.79 -9.45
C PRO A 173 -11.59 17.05 -8.13
N GLU A 174 -12.08 18.02 -7.34
CA GLU A 174 -11.51 18.35 -6.03
C GLU A 174 -11.53 17.15 -5.06
N SER A 175 -12.49 16.23 -5.22
CA SER A 175 -12.58 14.99 -4.47
C SER A 175 -11.32 14.12 -4.53
N LEU A 176 -10.52 14.22 -5.61
CA LEU A 176 -9.24 13.54 -5.74
C LEU A 176 -8.13 14.09 -4.84
N SER A 177 -8.26 15.32 -4.32
CA SER A 177 -7.32 15.85 -3.30
C SER A 177 -7.34 15.02 -2.01
N LYS A 178 -8.39 14.23 -1.79
CA LYS A 178 -8.50 13.27 -0.68
C LYS A 178 -7.63 12.03 -0.86
N PHE A 179 -6.90 11.91 -1.97
CA PHE A 179 -5.97 10.81 -2.22
C PHE A 179 -4.53 11.33 -2.49
N PRO A 180 -3.50 10.76 -1.84
CA PRO A 180 -3.58 9.80 -0.73
C PRO A 180 -3.85 10.47 0.62
N ASP A 181 -4.62 9.80 1.47
CA ASP A 181 -5.00 10.25 2.82
C ASP A 181 -4.38 9.42 3.95
N LYS A 182 -3.88 8.21 3.68
CA LYS A 182 -3.60 7.21 4.74
C LYS A 182 -2.44 7.57 5.68
N LEU A 183 -1.46 8.32 5.19
CA LEU A 183 -0.37 8.86 6.03
C LEU A 183 -0.64 10.31 6.45
N THR A 184 -1.57 11.00 5.81
CA THR A 184 -1.94 12.38 6.16
C THR A 184 -2.81 12.41 7.41
N ASN A 185 -3.73 11.44 7.51
CA ASN A 185 -4.63 11.27 8.65
C ASN A 185 -4.99 9.79 8.82
N MET A 186 -4.64 9.22 9.98
CA MET A 186 -4.88 7.81 10.31
C MET A 186 -6.20 7.59 11.08
N GLU A 187 -7.03 8.62 11.21
CA GLU A 187 -8.41 8.60 11.70
C GLU A 187 -8.63 8.06 13.14
N ARG A 188 -7.59 8.02 13.99
CA ARG A 188 -7.66 7.49 15.38
C ARG A 188 -8.55 6.25 15.49
N ARG A 189 -8.15 5.18 14.80
CA ARG A 189 -8.97 3.97 14.57
C ARG A 189 -9.58 3.37 15.84
N ARG A 190 -9.01 3.61 17.03
CA ARG A 190 -9.58 3.17 18.30
C ARG A 190 -9.53 4.24 19.40
N PRO A 191 -10.52 4.26 20.31
CA PRO A 191 -10.52 5.15 21.46
C PRO A 191 -9.45 4.74 22.49
N LEU A 192 -8.81 5.74 23.11
CA LEU A 192 -7.69 5.56 24.04
C LEU A 192 -8.11 5.28 25.49
N GLY A 193 -9.36 5.55 25.87
CA GLY A 193 -9.79 5.54 27.28
C GLY A 193 -9.23 6.75 28.04
N GLN A 194 -8.66 6.53 29.22
CA GLN A 194 -8.14 7.60 30.11
C GLN A 194 -6.64 7.90 29.93
N GLY A 195 -5.89 6.99 29.33
CA GLY A 195 -4.46 7.12 29.04
C GLY A 195 -4.17 7.63 27.62
N ASN A 196 -2.90 7.55 27.22
CA ASN A 196 -2.40 8.02 25.92
C ASN A 196 -2.07 6.87 24.94
N ALA A 197 -2.19 5.62 25.35
CA ALA A 197 -2.02 4.43 24.53
C ALA A 197 -3.03 3.33 24.89
N ARG A 198 -3.17 2.32 24.05
CA ARG A 198 -4.02 1.14 24.28
C ARG A 198 -3.19 -0.13 24.28
N SER A 199 -3.45 -1.04 25.21
CA SER A 199 -2.87 -2.38 25.19
C SER A 199 -3.57 -3.26 24.15
N THR A 200 -2.79 -4.01 23.40
CA THR A 200 -3.31 -5.04 22.48
C THR A 200 -3.43 -6.40 23.17
N VAL A 201 -2.59 -6.71 24.16
CA VAL A 201 -2.65 -7.91 25.00
C VAL A 201 -2.27 -7.54 26.44
N PRO A 202 -3.18 -7.69 27.42
CA PRO A 202 -4.61 -7.97 27.25
C PRO A 202 -5.30 -6.82 26.49
N ALA A 203 -6.22 -7.15 25.59
CA ALA A 203 -6.90 -6.16 24.75
C ALA A 203 -7.80 -5.23 25.59
N ASN A 204 -8.08 -4.02 25.08
CA ASN A 204 -8.99 -3.03 25.67
C ASN A 204 -8.52 -2.36 26.97
N TYR A 205 -7.26 -2.49 27.36
CA TYR A 205 -6.71 -1.73 28.48
C TYR A 205 -6.17 -0.39 28.00
N SER A 206 -6.50 0.67 28.73
CA SER A 206 -5.91 1.99 28.55
C SER A 206 -4.56 2.04 29.29
N LEU A 207 -3.53 2.56 28.62
CA LEU A 207 -2.17 2.63 29.14
C LEU A 207 -1.71 4.09 29.21
N GLN A 208 -0.88 4.38 30.22
CA GLN A 208 -0.07 5.58 30.26
C GLN A 208 1.35 5.20 29.82
N ALA A 209 1.66 5.50 28.57
CA ALA A 209 2.96 5.21 27.96
C ALA A 209 3.86 6.46 28.02
N ASP A 210 5.11 6.24 28.42
CA ASP A 210 6.14 7.28 28.56
C ASP A 210 7.52 6.67 28.26
N GLY A 211 8.52 7.52 28.00
CA GLY A 211 9.87 7.14 27.57
C GLY A 211 10.23 7.78 26.23
N THR A 212 11.51 8.09 26.02
CA THR A 212 12.00 8.87 24.88
C THR A 212 11.53 8.30 23.53
N GLU A 213 11.65 6.99 23.33
CA GLU A 213 11.27 6.32 22.09
C GLU A 213 9.75 6.32 21.89
N ILE A 214 8.99 6.13 22.98
CA ILE A 214 7.53 6.14 22.93
C ILE A 214 7.01 7.55 22.66
N LEU A 215 7.63 8.59 23.23
CA LEU A 215 7.30 9.99 22.98
C LEU A 215 7.48 10.36 21.50
N MET A 216 8.46 9.79 20.80
CA MET A 216 8.60 9.97 19.35
C MET A 216 7.40 9.38 18.58
N VAL A 217 6.92 8.20 18.95
CA VAL A 217 5.75 7.57 18.31
C VAL A 217 4.45 8.30 18.68
N LEU A 218 4.32 8.77 19.92
CA LEU A 218 3.21 9.62 20.34
C LEU A 218 3.16 10.93 19.55
N GLU A 219 4.30 11.56 19.30
CA GLU A 219 4.39 12.77 18.48
C GLU A 219 4.02 12.49 17.01
N LEU A 220 4.42 11.34 16.46
CA LEU A 220 3.94 10.88 15.15
C LEU A 220 2.41 10.77 15.15
N CYS A 221 1.82 10.11 16.15
CA CYS A 221 0.36 9.99 16.23
C CYS A 221 -0.36 11.31 16.50
N ARG A 222 0.28 12.26 17.19
CA ARG A 222 -0.24 13.61 17.35
C ARG A 222 -0.31 14.35 16.00
N ARG A 223 0.70 14.19 15.13
CA ARG A 223 0.76 14.84 13.81
C ARG A 223 -0.13 14.18 12.77
N HIS A 224 -0.21 12.85 12.79
CA HIS A 224 -0.89 12.06 11.77
C HIS A 224 -2.22 11.48 12.25
N ASN A 225 -2.68 11.89 13.44
CA ASN A 225 -3.96 11.51 14.01
C ASN A 225 -4.14 9.98 14.10
N CYS A 226 -3.13 9.25 14.59
CA CYS A 226 -3.23 7.81 14.89
C CYS A 226 -3.52 7.51 16.36
N THR A 227 -3.81 6.25 16.63
CA THR A 227 -3.93 5.67 17.97
C THR A 227 -2.69 4.81 18.22
N LEU A 228 -1.96 5.06 19.30
CA LEU A 228 -0.85 4.19 19.72
C LEU A 228 -1.39 2.94 20.40
N GLU A 229 -1.11 1.79 19.80
CA GLU A 229 -1.38 0.48 20.38
C GLU A 229 -0.06 -0.21 20.77
N ILE A 230 0.01 -0.75 21.99
CA ILE A 230 1.22 -1.34 22.55
C ILE A 230 0.98 -2.83 22.81
N GLU A 231 1.86 -3.65 22.25
CA GLU A 231 2.04 -5.04 22.65
C GLU A 231 3.28 -5.14 23.54
N LEU A 232 3.12 -5.67 24.76
CA LEU A 232 4.25 -6.06 25.59
C LEU A 232 4.66 -7.48 25.19
N VAL A 233 5.82 -7.60 24.52
CA VAL A 233 6.37 -8.91 24.17
C VAL A 233 6.90 -9.57 25.45
N ALA A 234 6.29 -10.70 25.81
CA ALA A 234 6.67 -11.47 26.98
C ALA A 234 8.16 -11.88 26.93
N ASN A 235 8.79 -11.99 28.09
CA ASN A 235 10.19 -12.37 28.27
C ASN A 235 11.24 -11.37 27.75
N SER A 236 10.85 -10.18 27.28
CA SER A 236 11.78 -9.09 26.89
C SER A 236 12.86 -9.51 25.86
N GLU A 237 12.54 -10.45 24.99
CA GLU A 237 13.47 -10.94 23.98
C GLU A 237 13.54 -9.98 22.79
N TRP A 238 14.75 -9.62 22.37
CA TRP A 238 14.95 -8.88 21.12
C TRP A 238 14.48 -9.71 19.93
N GLY A 239 14.72 -11.01 20.00
CA GLY A 239 14.39 -11.96 18.96
C GLY A 239 15.54 -12.26 18.01
N GLN A 240 15.38 -13.32 17.24
CA GLN A 240 16.28 -13.72 16.18
C GLN A 240 15.50 -14.23 14.95
N VAL A 241 16.16 -14.20 13.79
CA VAL A 241 15.66 -14.84 12.58
C VAL A 241 16.40 -16.15 12.38
N TYR A 242 15.66 -17.24 12.30
CA TYR A 242 16.21 -18.58 12.13
C TYR A 242 16.45 -18.88 10.63
N PRO A 243 17.34 -19.83 10.29
CA PRO A 243 17.63 -20.16 8.88
C PRO A 243 16.41 -20.62 8.07
N ASN A 244 15.37 -21.12 8.73
CA ASN A 244 14.10 -21.51 8.11
C ASN A 244 13.15 -20.32 7.86
N GLY A 245 13.58 -19.08 8.12
CA GLY A 245 12.79 -17.87 7.97
C GLY A 245 11.84 -17.57 9.15
N SER A 246 11.66 -18.49 10.09
CA SER A 246 10.91 -18.21 11.32
C SER A 246 11.65 -17.21 12.20
N SER A 247 10.93 -16.53 13.09
CA SER A 247 11.52 -15.55 13.99
C SER A 247 10.73 -15.42 15.29
N ASP A 248 11.35 -14.84 16.32
CA ASP A 248 10.76 -14.64 17.64
C ASP A 248 11.04 -13.23 18.21
N GLY A 249 10.59 -12.96 19.43
CA GLY A 249 10.79 -11.69 20.12
C GLY A 249 10.22 -10.47 19.39
N LEU A 250 10.85 -9.30 19.61
CA LEU A 250 10.50 -8.04 18.95
C LEU A 250 10.73 -8.10 17.43
N ILE A 251 11.82 -8.72 16.97
CA ILE A 251 12.12 -8.87 15.55
C ILE A 251 11.04 -9.71 14.86
N GLY A 252 10.63 -10.81 15.46
CA GLY A 252 9.56 -11.64 14.91
C GLY A 252 8.22 -10.93 14.89
N SER A 253 7.91 -10.10 15.89
CA SER A 253 6.70 -9.26 15.86
C SER A 253 6.67 -8.29 14.66
N LEU A 254 7.82 -7.75 14.25
CA LEU A 254 7.94 -6.92 13.05
C LEU A 254 7.80 -7.74 11.75
N ILE A 255 8.47 -8.90 11.67
CA ILE A 255 8.43 -9.78 10.49
C ILE A 255 7.02 -10.31 10.27
N ASP A 256 6.35 -10.74 11.33
CA ASP A 256 4.96 -11.21 11.33
C ASP A 256 3.95 -10.06 11.13
N ARG A 257 4.40 -8.79 11.08
CA ARG A 257 3.56 -7.58 11.02
C ARG A 257 2.54 -7.48 12.15
N ARG A 258 2.85 -8.06 13.32
CA ARG A 258 2.05 -7.87 14.53
C ARG A 258 2.29 -6.49 15.16
N SER A 259 3.45 -5.90 14.91
CA SER A 259 3.81 -4.53 15.30
C SER A 259 4.33 -3.75 14.10
N ASP A 260 3.96 -2.48 14.00
CA ASP A 260 4.50 -1.55 12.99
C ASP A 260 5.87 -0.98 13.39
N VAL A 261 6.12 -0.89 14.71
CA VAL A 261 7.34 -0.31 15.29
C VAL A 261 7.74 -1.15 16.50
N ALA A 262 9.02 -1.54 16.57
CA ALA A 262 9.59 -2.14 17.76
C ALA A 262 10.45 -1.11 18.48
N VAL A 263 10.21 -0.97 19.79
CA VAL A 263 10.92 -0.02 20.66
C VAL A 263 11.74 -0.81 21.67
N ALA A 264 13.06 -0.78 21.52
CA ALA A 264 14.03 -1.34 22.45
C ALA A 264 15.43 -0.80 22.12
N ALA A 265 16.43 -1.18 22.92
CA ALA A 265 17.85 -0.96 22.59
C ALA A 265 18.33 -1.94 21.50
N ILE A 266 17.74 -1.89 20.31
CA ILE A 266 18.07 -2.79 19.19
C ILE A 266 19.39 -2.37 18.56
N TYR A 267 20.36 -3.27 18.55
CA TYR A 267 21.62 -3.08 17.82
C TYR A 267 21.45 -3.47 16.36
N ARG A 268 22.15 -2.79 15.46
CA ARG A 268 22.25 -3.20 14.05
C ARG A 268 23.44 -4.16 13.93
N TRP A 269 23.18 -5.44 13.72
CA TRP A 269 24.20 -6.43 13.39
C TRP A 269 23.97 -7.02 12.00
N TYR A 270 25.06 -7.39 11.34
CA TYR A 270 25.03 -8.06 10.05
C TYR A 270 25.41 -9.53 10.27
N ALA A 271 24.53 -10.45 9.87
CA ALA A 271 24.96 -11.82 9.65
C ALA A 271 25.94 -11.80 8.47
N ARG A 272 27.17 -12.28 8.71
CA ARG A 272 28.16 -12.51 7.65
C ARG A 272 27.88 -13.82 6.96
#